data_AF-A0A7V8AHR8-F1
#
_entry.id   AF-A0A7V8AHR8-F1
#
_cell.length_a   1.000
_cell.length_b   1.000
_cell.length_c   1.000
_cell.angle_alpha   90.00
_cell.angle_beta   90.00
_cell.angle_gamma   90.00
#
_symmetry.space_group_name_H-M   'P 1'
#
loop_
_entity.id
_entity.type
_entity.pdbx_description
1 polymer ?
#
loop_
_entity_poly.entity_id
_entity_poly.type
_entity_poly.pdbx_seq_one_letter_code
_entity_poly.pdbx_strand_id
1 'polypeptide(L)' 'MDKQLIAELNTRFQRCTYAQDGVEYWMARDLQTLLGYTEWRNFLQVIEKAKLTCYNSHQLLAYHFVEVNK' A
#
# COMPACT_ATOMS: atom_id res chain seq x y z
N MET A 1 -22.44 -4.21 8.21
CA MET A 1 -20.98 -3.96 8.13
C MET A 1 -20.43 -3.97 9.54
N ASP A 2 -19.50 -4.85 9.85
CA ASP A 2 -18.96 -5.01 11.21
C ASP A 2 -17.97 -3.87 11.52
N LYS A 3 -18.36 -3.00 12.45
CA LYS A 3 -17.56 -1.82 12.86
C LYS A 3 -16.31 -2.22 13.63
N GLN A 4 -16.34 -3.32 14.38
CA GLN A 4 -15.19 -3.77 15.16
C GLN A 4 -14.10 -4.29 14.24
N LEU A 5 -14.47 -5.09 13.24
CA LEU A 5 -13.53 -5.57 12.23
C LEU A 5 -12.85 -4.42 11.48
N ILE A 6 -13.59 -3.38 11.09
CA ILE A 6 -13.00 -2.21 10.41
C ILE A 6 -12.01 -1.48 11.31
N ALA A 7 -12.35 -1.28 12.58
CA ALA A 7 -11.45 -0.64 13.54
C ALA A 7 -10.16 -1.45 13.73
N GLU A 8 -10.27 -2.77 13.80
CA GLU A 8 -9.12 -3.66 13.93
C GLU A 8 -8.24 -3.62 12.67
N LEU A 9 -8.82 -3.73 11.48
CA LEU A 9 -8.08 -3.66 10.21
C LEU A 9 -7.36 -2.32 10.04
N ASN A 10 -8.02 -1.21 10.36
CA ASN A 10 -7.41 0.11 10.33
C ASN A 10 -6.24 0.22 11.32
N THR A 11 -6.39 -0.32 12.53
CA THR A 11 -5.32 -0.34 13.52
C THR A 11 -4.11 -1.13 13.01
N ARG A 12 -4.34 -2.29 12.36
CA ARG A 12 -3.26 -3.08 11.77
C ARG A 12 -2.57 -2.35 10.62
N PHE A 13 -3.33 -1.63 9.80
CA PHE A 13 -2.81 -0.84 8.69
C PHE A 13 -1.97 0.36 9.15
N GLN A 14 -2.44 1.08 10.16
CA GLN A 14 -1.69 2.21 10.74
C GLN A 14 -0.37 1.78 11.40
N ARG A 15 -0.29 0.54 11.89
CA ARG A 15 0.93 0.00 12.51
C ARG A 15 2.06 -0.26 11.52
N CYS A 16 1.77 -0.40 10.23
CA CYS A 16 2.79 -0.54 9.17
C CYS A 16 3.09 0.77 8.43
N THR A 17 2.70 1.90 9.01
CA THR A 17 3.03 3.22 8.47
C THR A 17 4.45 3.61 8.87
N TYR A 18 5.18 4.16 7.90
CA TYR A 18 6.47 4.82 8.08
C TYR A 18 6.30 6.31 7.85
N ALA A 19 7.23 7.12 8.35
CA ALA A 19 7.24 8.55 8.10
C ALA A 19 8.65 9.00 7.70
N GLN A 20 8.74 9.77 6.62
CA GLN A 20 9.97 10.43 6.20
C GLN A 20 9.63 11.86 5.77
N ASP A 21 10.40 12.84 6.27
CA ASP A 21 10.21 14.26 5.94
C ASP A 21 8.77 14.78 6.16
N GLY A 22 8.08 14.23 7.17
CA GLY A 22 6.69 14.58 7.48
C GLY A 22 5.65 13.93 6.56
N VAL A 23 6.05 13.06 5.64
CA VAL A 23 5.18 12.31 4.74
C VAL A 23 5.10 10.86 5.20
N GLU A 24 3.87 10.39 5.40
CA GLU A 24 3.60 8.99 5.70
C GLU A 24 3.65 8.13 4.44
N TYR A 25 4.27 6.94 4.54
CA TYR A 25 4.36 5.99 3.45
C TYR A 25 4.28 4.55 3.96
N TRP A 26 4.02 3.63 3.04
CA TRP A 26 3.93 2.20 3.32
C TRP A 26 4.87 1.42 2.43
N MET A 27 5.53 0.42 3.01
CA MET A 27 6.36 -0.50 2.24
C MET A 27 5.49 -1.56 1.59
N ALA A 28 5.67 -1.76 0.28
CA ALA A 28 4.88 -2.73 -0.47
C ALA A 28 5.02 -4.17 0.06
N ARG A 29 6.18 -4.54 0.63
CA ARG A 29 6.38 -5.86 1.27
C ARG A 29 5.57 -6.02 2.55
N ASP A 30 5.42 -4.96 3.34
CA ASP A 30 4.62 -5.01 4.55
C ASP A 30 3.13 -5.09 4.21
N LEU A 31 2.70 -4.32 3.21
CA LEU A 31 1.33 -4.38 2.70
C LEU A 31 0.99 -5.75 2.12
N GLN A 32 1.94 -6.43 1.45
CA GLN A 32 1.74 -7.79 0.96
C GLN A 32 1.34 -8.72 2.13
N THR A 33 2.12 -8.72 3.21
CA THR A 33 1.87 -9.57 4.39
C THR A 33 0.58 -9.16 5.09
N LEU A 34 0.35 -7.87 5.29
CA LEU A 34 -0.85 -7.34 5.95
C LEU A 34 -2.14 -7.75 5.22
N LEU A 35 -2.13 -7.71 3.88
CA LEU A 35 -3.28 -8.03 3.04
C LEU A 35 -3.39 -9.53 2.72
N GLY A 36 -2.53 -10.37 3.31
CA GLY A 36 -2.63 -11.83 3.22
C GLY A 36 -2.14 -12.43 1.91
N TYR A 37 -1.30 -11.72 1.14
CA TYR A 37 -0.73 -12.26 -0.08
C TYR A 37 0.50 -13.11 0.23
N THR A 38 0.41 -14.43 0.01
CA THR A 38 1.55 -15.34 0.21
C THR A 38 2.66 -15.10 -0.81
N GLU A 39 2.32 -14.84 -2.07
CA GLU A 39 3.29 -14.74 -3.15
C GLU A 39 3.42 -13.31 -3.69
N TRP A 40 4.65 -12.80 -3.72
CA TRP A 40 4.94 -11.44 -4.21
C TRP A 40 4.46 -11.21 -5.65
N ARG A 41 4.54 -12.22 -6.53
CA ARG A 41 4.09 -12.10 -7.94
C ARG A 41 2.60 -11.77 -8.07
N ASN A 42 1.78 -12.22 -7.11
CA ASN A 42 0.35 -11.93 -7.10
C ASN A 42 0.10 -10.52 -6.58
N PHE A 43 0.86 -10.09 -5.58
CA PHE A 43 0.74 -8.73 -5.05
C PHE A 43 1.29 -7.67 -6.01
N LEU A 44 2.33 -7.98 -6.81
CA LEU A 44 2.80 -7.13 -7.89
C LEU A 44 1.67 -6.74 -8.86
N GLN A 45 0.81 -7.69 -9.24
CA GLN A 45 -0.33 -7.41 -10.11
C GLN A 45 -1.33 -6.44 -9.47
N VAL A 46 -1.46 -6.46 -8.14
CA VAL A 46 -2.30 -5.50 -7.39
C VAL A 46 -1.68 -4.11 -7.41
N ILE A 47 -0.36 -4.01 -7.22
CA ILE A 47 0.39 -2.75 -7.30
C ILE A 47 0.25 -2.14 -8.70
N GLU A 48 0.41 -2.94 -9.75
CA GLU A 48 0.27 -2.44 -11.14
C GLU A 48 -1.16 -1.94 -11.42
N LYS A 49 -2.19 -2.62 -10.90
CA LYS A 49 -3.56 -2.11 -10.96
C LYS A 49 -3.73 -0.78 -10.20
N ALA A 50 -3.13 -0.66 -9.01
CA ALA A 50 -3.17 0.57 -8.22
C ALA A 50 -2.47 1.74 -8.94
N LYS A 51 -1.31 1.49 -9.56
CA LYS A 51 -0.62 2.46 -10.43
C LYS A 51 -1.53 2.88 -11.59
N LEU A 52 -2.16 1.94 -12.30
CA LEU A 52 -3.06 2.26 -13.39
C LEU A 52 -4.26 3.12 -12.93
N THR A 53 -4.86 2.82 -11.79
CA THR A 53 -5.94 3.63 -11.21
C THR A 53 -5.45 5.04 -10.86
N CYS A 54 -4.29 5.16 -10.22
CA CYS A 54 -3.67 6.45 -9.89
C CYS A 54 -3.45 7.31 -11.16
N TYR A 55 -2.89 6.71 -12.20
CA TYR A 55 -2.71 7.37 -13.50
C TYR A 55 -4.05 7.80 -14.13
N ASN A 56 -5.06 6.93 -14.12
CA ASN A 56 -6.40 7.26 -14.64
C ASN A 56 -7.09 8.37 -13.82
N SER A 57 -6.75 8.51 -12.54
CA SER A 57 -7.15 9.64 -11.70
C SER A 57 -6.30 10.91 -11.92
N HIS A 58 -5.52 10.96 -13.00
CA HIS A 58 -4.68 12.09 -13.41
C HIS A 58 -3.61 12.46 -12.37
N GLN A 59 -3.15 11.46 -11.60
CA GLN A 59 -2.07 11.61 -10.62
C GLN A 59 -0.74 11.12 -11.20
N LEU A 60 0.35 11.79 -10.81
CA LEU A 60 1.70 11.41 -11.22
C LEU A 60 2.22 10.25 -10.36
N LEU A 61 2.50 9.10 -10.98
CA LEU A 61 2.94 7.90 -10.26
C LEU A 61 4.17 8.11 -9.39
N ALA A 62 5.12 8.94 -9.84
CA ALA A 62 6.36 9.23 -9.11
C ALA A 62 6.15 9.89 -7.74
N TYR A 63 4.98 10.48 -7.48
CA TYR A 63 4.64 11.04 -6.18
C TYR A 63 3.98 10.03 -5.23
N HIS A 64 3.47 8.91 -5.76
CA HIS A 64 2.71 7.93 -4.99
C HIS A 64 3.41 6.57 -4.88
N PHE A 65 4.30 6.27 -5.83
CA PHE A 65 5.03 5.01 -5.92
C PHE A 65 6.51 5.28 -6.14
N VAL A 66 7.32 4.82 -5.19
CA VAL A 66 8.78 4.79 -5.31
C VAL A 66 9.19 3.40 -5.77
N GLU A 67 10.02 3.33 -6.81
CA GLU A 67 10.61 2.07 -7.29
C GLU A 67 11.68 1.56 -6.31
N VAL A 68 12.14 0.32 -6.49
CA VAL A 68 13.17 -0.26 -5.61
C VAL A 68 14.47 0.53 -5.74
N ASN A 69 14.81 1.30 -4.71
CA ASN A 69 16.13 1.91 -4.57
C ASN A 69 17.13 0.86 -4.03
N LYS A 70 18.35 0.85 -4.58
CA LYS A 70 19.45 -0.02 -4.15
C LYS A 70 20.10 0.46 -2.86
#